data_AF-A0A849G0A6-F1
#
_entry.id   AF-A0A849G0A6-F1
#
_cell.length_a   1.000
_cell.length_b   1.000
_cell.length_c   1.000
_cell.angle_alpha   90.00
_cell.angle_beta   90.00
_cell.angle_gamma   90.00
#
_symmetry.space_group_name_H-M   'P 1'
#
loop_
_entity.id
_entity.type
_entity.pdbx_description
1 polymer ?
#
loop_
_entity_poly.entity_id
_entity_poly.type
_entity_poly.pdbx_seq_one_letter_code
_entity_poly.pdbx_strand_id
1 'polypeptide(L)'
;AVHPDPISGMHCWHQRVRIEKPGPDEKYGDIVVDTNKSMENYREWLKMTRPAPGPDGLRRPLWFKRPLKPQPELYYLRPED
;
A
#
# COMPACT_ATOMS: atom_id res chain seq x y z
N ALA A 1 10.44 -3.46 2.11
CA ALA A 1 8.99 -3.49 2.41
C ALA A 1 8.23 -3.27 1.11
N VAL A 2 7.38 -4.21 0.71
CA VAL A 2 6.57 -4.12 -0.53
C VAL A 2 5.43 -3.12 -0.43
N HIS A 3 4.93 -2.89 0.79
CA HIS A 3 3.91 -1.89 1.08
C HIS A 3 4.52 -0.51 1.34
N PRO A 4 3.80 0.59 1.04
CA PRO A 4 4.23 1.94 1.40
C PRO A 4 4.48 2.06 2.91
N ASP A 5 5.29 3.04 3.29
CA ASP A 5 5.44 3.39 4.71
C ASP A 5 4.04 3.67 5.31
N PRO A 6 3.62 2.96 6.38
CA PRO A 6 2.24 3.03 6.87
C PRO A 6 1.88 4.39 7.50
N ILE A 7 2.87 5.25 7.75
CA ILE A 7 2.68 6.56 8.38
C ILE A 7 2.63 7.68 7.32
N SER A 8 3.64 7.76 6.46
CA SER A 8 3.82 8.81 5.45
C SER A 8 3.22 8.47 4.09
N GLY A 9 2.96 7.18 3.83
CA GLY A 9 2.57 6.70 2.50
C GLY A 9 3.70 6.75 1.48
N MET A 10 4.96 6.94 1.90
CA MET A 10 6.09 7.00 0.98
C MET A 10 6.30 5.66 0.27
N HIS A 11 6.41 5.72 -1.05
CA HIS A 11 6.57 4.55 -1.92
C HIS A 11 8.01 4.02 -1.83
N CYS A 12 8.21 2.89 -1.15
CA CYS A 12 9.51 2.22 -1.04
C CYS A 12 9.56 0.96 -1.93
N TRP A 13 9.32 1.14 -3.23
CA TRP A 13 9.07 0.01 -4.15
C TRP A 13 10.33 -0.79 -4.51
N HIS A 14 11.52 -0.25 -4.26
CA HIS A 14 12.77 -0.95 -4.54
C HIS A 14 13.01 -2.04 -3.50
N GLN A 15 12.83 -3.30 -3.91
CA GLN A 15 13.26 -4.46 -3.15
C GLN A 15 14.58 -4.98 -3.72
N ARG A 16 15.58 -5.17 -2.87
CA ARG A 16 16.77 -5.93 -3.25
C ARG A 16 16.37 -7.40 -3.37
N VAL A 17 16.60 -7.98 -4.55
CA VAL A 17 16.34 -9.39 -4.82
C VAL A 17 17.63 -10.09 -5.23
N ARG A 18 17.68 -11.41 -5.03
CA ARG A 18 18.68 -12.29 -5.63
C ARG A 18 17.98 -13.14 -6.69
N ILE A 19 18.62 -13.26 -7.84
CA ILE A 19 18.11 -14.06 -8.96
C ILE A 19 19.12 -15.18 -9.20
N GLU A 20 18.62 -16.38 -9.47
CA GLU A 20 19.42 -17.52 -9.87
C GLU A 20 18.76 -18.27 -11.03
N LYS A 21 19.53 -19.16 -11.66
CA LYS A 21 18.98 -20.07 -12.66
C LYS A 21 18.25 -21.21 -11.93
N PRO A 22 17.12 -21.70 -12.46
CA PRO A 22 16.47 -22.87 -11.88
C PRO A 22 17.39 -24.09 -11.95
N GLY A 23 17.31 -24.94 -10.94
CA GLY A 23 17.98 -26.23 -10.86
C GLY A 23 17.44 -27.24 -11.88
N PRO A 24 18.13 -28.38 -12.05
CA PRO A 24 17.75 -29.40 -13.04
C PRO A 24 16.40 -30.06 -12.77
N ASP A 25 15.94 -30.06 -11.51
CA ASP A 25 14.69 -30.69 -11.09
C ASP A 25 13.54 -29.68 -10.90
N GLU A 26 13.82 -28.37 -11.01
CA GLU A 26 12.81 -27.32 -10.87
C GLU A 26 12.03 -27.14 -12.16
N LYS A 27 10.70 -27.19 -12.04
CA LYS A 27 9.74 -27.07 -13.14
C LYS A 27 8.97 -25.76 -13.04
N TYR A 28 8.45 -25.33 -14.18
CA TYR A 28 7.55 -24.19 -14.22
C TYR A 28 6.32 -24.47 -13.35
N GLY A 29 6.04 -23.55 -12.42
CA GLY A 29 4.93 -23.69 -11.47
C GLY A 29 5.29 -24.36 -10.14
N ASP A 30 6.54 -24.77 -9.92
CA ASP A 30 6.99 -25.29 -8.61
C ASP A 30 6.93 -24.22 -7.51
N ILE A 31 7.05 -22.95 -7.90
CA ILE A 31 6.89 -21.80 -7.02
C ILE A 31 5.55 -21.13 -7.35
N VAL A 32 4.66 -21.08 -6.35
CA VAL A 32 3.39 -20.39 -6.43
C VAL A 32 3.22 -19.41 -5.27
N VAL A 33 2.47 -18.35 -5.52
CA VAL A 33 2.14 -17.37 -4.48
C VAL A 33 0.95 -17.88 -3.67
N ASP A 34 1.11 -17.93 -2.35
CA ASP A 34 0.00 -18.13 -1.43
C ASP A 34 -0.77 -16.81 -1.25
N THR A 35 -1.95 -16.76 -1.85
CA THR A 35 -2.80 -15.56 -1.82
C THR A 35 -3.40 -15.28 -0.44
N ASN A 36 -3.58 -16.31 0.40
CA ASN A 36 -4.07 -16.14 1.76
C ASN A 36 -3.00 -15.46 2.63
N LYS A 37 -1.76 -15.92 2.54
CA LYS A 37 -0.62 -15.28 3.23
C LYS A 37 -0.37 -13.86 2.71
N SER A 38 -0.54 -13.64 1.40
CA SER A 38 -0.43 -12.29 0.83
C SER A 38 -1.48 -11.34 1.46
N MET A 39 -2.73 -11.80 1.59
CA MET A 39 -3.80 -11.04 2.22
C MET A 39 -3.57 -10.82 3.73
N GLU A 40 -3.02 -11.81 4.43
CA GLU A 40 -2.65 -11.67 5.84
C GLU A 40 -1.60 -10.57 6.04
N ASN A 41 -0.51 -10.58 5.27
CA ASN A 41 0.52 -9.54 5.29
C ASN A 41 -0.07 -8.14 5.02
N TYR A 42 -0.99 -8.03 4.05
CA TYR A 42 -1.68 -6.76 3.78
C TYR A 42 -2.49 -6.29 5.00
N ARG A 43 -3.22 -7.19 5.66
CA ARG A 43 -4.02 -6.86 6.85
C ARG A 43 -3.14 -6.46 8.04
N GLU A 44 -1.99 -7.09 8.21
CA GLU A 44 -1.00 -6.69 9.23
C GLU A 44 -0.47 -5.28 8.94
N TRP A 45 -0.05 -5.02 7.71
CA TRP A 45 0.35 -3.67 7.29
C TRP A 45 -0.77 -2.65 7.51
N LEU A 46 -2.01 -2.98 7.15
CA LEU A 46 -3.16 -2.08 7.29
C LEU A 46 -3.39 -1.65 8.74
N LYS A 47 -3.19 -2.56 9.70
CA LYS A 47 -3.29 -2.25 11.15
C LYS A 47 -2.26 -1.20 11.60
N MET A 48 -1.15 -1.04 10.87
CA MET A 48 -0.11 -0.04 11.18
C MET A 48 -0.43 1.33 10.58
N THR A 49 -1.38 1.41 9.64
CA THR A 49 -1.71 2.65 8.94
C THR A 49 -2.55 3.61 9.80
N ARG A 50 -2.53 4.90 9.43
CA ARG A 50 -3.42 5.91 10.00
C ARG A 50 -4.66 6.08 9.11
N PRO A 51 -5.86 5.66 9.54
CA PRO A 51 -7.07 5.87 8.76
C PRO A 51 -7.47 7.35 8.76
N ALA A 52 -8.37 7.72 7.84
CA ALA A 52 -9.08 8.98 7.93
C ALA A 52 -10.07 8.96 9.13
N PRO A 53 -10.47 10.13 9.67
CA PRO A 53 -9.99 11.47 9.32
C PRO A 53 -8.55 11.73 9.75
N GLY A 54 -7.80 12.44 8.90
CA GLY A 54 -6.58 13.13 9.29
C GLY A 54 -6.89 14.40 10.11
N PRO A 55 -5.85 15.18 10.42
CA PRO A 55 -6.02 16.51 11.03
C PRO A 55 -7.05 17.35 10.26
N ASP A 56 -7.80 18.17 11.00
CA ASP A 56 -8.84 19.06 10.45
C ASP A 56 -10.01 18.35 9.73
N GLY A 57 -10.23 17.06 10.00
CA GLY A 57 -11.33 16.29 9.38
C GLY A 57 -11.09 15.92 7.92
N LEU A 58 -9.82 15.99 7.47
CA LEU A 58 -9.46 15.72 6.09
C LEU A 58 -9.44 14.21 5.80
N ARG A 59 -10.03 13.79 4.68
CA ARG A 59 -9.88 12.46 4.09
C ARG A 59 -8.43 12.19 3.66
N ARG A 60 -7.70 13.24 3.27
CA ARG A 60 -6.34 13.17 2.72
C ARG A 60 -5.64 14.54 2.78
N PRO A 61 -4.30 14.60 2.79
CA PRO A 61 -3.57 15.87 2.80
C PRO A 61 -3.82 16.76 1.57
N LEU A 62 -3.88 18.08 1.78
CA LEU A 62 -4.10 19.12 0.76
C LEU A 62 -2.87 19.38 -0.13
N TRP A 63 -1.67 19.21 0.43
CA TRP A 63 -0.38 19.55 -0.20
C TRP A 63 0.18 18.46 -1.12
N PHE A 64 -0.41 17.26 -1.11
CA PHE A 64 0.05 16.18 -1.98
C PHE A 64 -0.37 16.43 -3.43
N LYS A 65 0.61 16.49 -4.35
CA LYS A 65 0.34 16.65 -5.78
C LYS A 65 -0.36 15.40 -6.31
N ARG A 66 -1.46 15.59 -7.04
CA ARG A 66 -2.24 14.48 -7.63
C ARG A 66 -2.60 14.82 -9.06
N PRO A 67 -2.53 13.86 -10.00
CA PRO A 67 -3.26 14.00 -11.25
C PRO A 67 -4.75 14.10 -10.92
N LEU A 68 -5.46 15.03 -11.56
CA LEU A 68 -6.88 15.30 -11.30
C LEU A 68 -7.15 15.69 -9.83
N LYS A 69 -6.47 16.74 -9.34
CA LYS A 69 -6.66 17.26 -7.98
C LYS A 69 -8.15 17.61 -7.76
N PRO A 70 -8.81 17.01 -6.75
CA PRO A 70 -10.21 17.29 -6.46
C PRO A 70 -10.45 18.73 -6.01
N GLN A 71 -11.71 19.17 -6.06
CA GLN A 71 -12.10 20.45 -5.47
C GLN A 71 -11.85 20.45 -3.95
N PRO A 72 -11.47 21.59 -3.33
CA PRO A 72 -11.09 21.64 -1.92
C PRO A 72 -12.12 21.04 -0.95
N GLU A 73 -13.40 21.17 -1.22
CA GLU A 73 -14.50 20.69 -0.38
C GLU A 73 -14.52 19.16 -0.31
N LEU A 74 -14.09 18.47 -1.37
CA LEU A 74 -14.01 17.01 -1.46
C LEU A 74 -12.82 16.42 -0.68
N TYR A 75 -12.07 17.25 0.04
CA TYR A 75 -11.04 16.79 0.95
C TYR A 75 -11.56 16.54 2.36
N TYR A 76 -12.74 17.07 2.72
CA TYR A 76 -13.31 16.91 4.06
C TYR A 76 -14.26 15.70 4.09
N LEU A 77 -14.32 15.01 5.23
CA LEU A 77 -15.41 14.07 5.51
C LEU A 77 -16.69 14.86 5.74
N ARG A 78 -17.81 14.38 5.20
CA ARG A 78 -19.12 14.93 5.54
C ARG A 78 -19.65 14.18 6.77
N PRO A 79 -20.59 14.78 7.51
CA PRO A 79 -21.17 14.14 8.70
C PRO A 79 -21.78 12.76 8.46
N GLU A 80 -22.21 12.48 7.22
CA GLU A 80 -22.80 11.20 6.80
C GLU A 80 -21.80 10.13 6.34
N ASP A 81 -20.49 10.43 6.27
CA ASP A 81 -19.42 9.52 5.81
C ASP A 81 -18.73 8.78 6.97
#